data_AF-A0A5E4Q181-F1
#
_entry.id   AF-A0A5E4Q181-F1
#
_cell.length_a   1.000
_cell.length_b   1.000
_cell.length_c   1.000
_cell.angle_alpha   90.00
_cell.angle_beta   90.00
_cell.angle_gamma   90.00
#
_symmetry.space_group_name_H-M   'P 1'
#
loop_
_entity.id
_entity.type
_entity.pdbx_description
1 polymer ?
#
loop_
_entity_poly.entity_id
_entity_poly.type
_entity_poly.pdbx_seq_one_letter_code
_entity_poly.pdbx_strand_id
1 'polypeptide(L)'
;MFPRTPHLRARSLLAVHLELTNHSARDVTGIRLNKKTLTGSRSIVEFPPVAVLGPGAATTVLLGVDFTDSIQPVEFTLLSSIGEVGVVISPPVGELMRSVTMSPERWDLEHRKLRGMTECKKKAPKLSDDVMMCLRVFAGRMISSQELVLLSVQIGVEECTVVANCSNMAVASLLANEVANSFSKTY
;
A
#
# COMPACT_ATOMS: atom_id res chain seq x y z
N MET A 1 -12.44 8.43 -0.90
CA MET A 1 -11.50 8.41 -2.04
C MET A 1 -10.22 9.08 -1.57
N PHE A 2 -9.15 8.33 -1.31
CA PHE A 2 -7.87 8.92 -0.94
C PHE A 2 -7.23 9.52 -2.20
N PRO A 3 -7.02 10.85 -2.27
CA PRO A 3 -6.26 11.41 -3.38
C PRO A 3 -4.81 10.93 -3.26
N ARG A 4 -4.37 10.15 -4.25
CA ARG A 4 -2.97 9.77 -4.41
C ARG A 4 -2.15 11.04 -4.57
N THR A 5 -1.39 11.41 -3.54
CA THR A 5 -0.40 12.47 -3.67
C THR A 5 0.93 11.80 -4.02
N PRO A 6 1.36 11.80 -5.30
CA PRO A 6 2.65 11.22 -5.65
C PRO A 6 3.74 11.96 -4.87
N HIS A 7 4.71 11.22 -4.31
CA HIS A 7 5.84 11.84 -3.64
C HIS A 7 6.58 12.74 -4.63
N LEU A 8 6.73 14.03 -4.29
CA LEU A 8 7.20 15.10 -5.18
C LEU A 8 8.60 14.84 -5.80
N ARG A 9 9.39 13.91 -5.22
CA ARG A 9 10.76 13.60 -5.66
C ARG A 9 10.91 12.37 -6.57
N ALA A 10 10.00 11.39 -6.55
CA ALA A 10 10.11 10.20 -7.41
C ALA A 10 8.80 9.42 -7.49
N ARG A 11 8.49 8.90 -8.70
CA ARG A 11 7.27 8.12 -8.97
C ARG A 11 7.22 6.75 -8.27
N SER A 12 8.35 6.27 -7.74
CA SER A 12 8.42 5.00 -6.99
C SER A 12 8.25 5.14 -5.48
N LEU A 13 8.34 6.37 -4.95
CA LEU A 13 8.30 6.61 -3.51
C LEU A 13 6.86 6.77 -3.02
N LEU A 14 6.51 6.00 -2.00
CA LEU A 14 5.31 6.23 -1.20
C LEU A 14 5.55 7.40 -0.25
N ALA A 15 4.68 8.41 -0.30
CA ALA A 15 4.68 9.53 0.63
C ALA A 15 4.03 9.11 1.96
N VAL A 16 4.81 9.15 3.04
CA VAL A 16 4.33 8.87 4.40
C VAL A 16 4.40 10.16 5.22
N HIS A 17 3.24 10.65 5.63
CA HIS A 17 3.15 11.74 6.60
C HIS A 17 3.21 11.18 8.01
N LEU A 18 4.12 11.71 8.81
CA LEU A 18 4.20 11.45 10.25
C LEU A 18 3.81 12.71 11.00
N GLU A 19 2.81 12.61 11.87
CA GLU A 19 2.43 13.66 12.80
C GLU A 19 3.15 13.43 14.12
N LEU A 20 3.95 14.42 14.53
CA LEU A 20 4.76 14.40 15.74
C LEU A 20 4.15 15.40 16.72
N THR A 21 3.69 14.91 17.87
CA THR A 21 3.06 15.75 18.91
C THR A 21 3.83 15.62 20.22
N ASN A 22 4.24 16.75 20.79
CA ASN A 22 4.92 16.78 22.08
C ASN A 22 3.90 16.87 23.22
N HIS A 23 3.66 15.74 23.90
CA HIS A 23 2.79 15.68 25.09
C HIS A 23 3.54 15.92 26.41
N SER A 24 4.84 16.24 26.37
CA SER A 24 5.63 16.52 27.57
C SER A 24 5.54 17.99 28.00
N ALA A 25 5.98 18.28 29.22
CA ALA A 25 6.02 19.65 29.76
C ALA A 25 7.29 20.43 29.36
N ARG A 26 8.17 19.88 28.53
CA ARG A 26 9.45 20.49 28.11
C ARG A 26 9.63 20.41 26.60
N ASP A 27 10.57 21.19 26.09
CA ASP A 27 10.98 21.10 24.69
C ASP A 27 11.58 19.73 24.39
N VAL A 28 11.16 19.14 23.27
CA VAL A 28 11.78 17.95 22.68
C VAL A 28 12.64 18.41 21.50
N THR A 29 13.92 18.06 21.49
CA THR A 29 14.88 18.55 20.50
C THR A 29 15.49 17.43 19.68
N GLY A 30 16.01 17.78 18.51
CA GLY A 30 16.77 16.87 17.65
C GLY A 30 15.98 15.67 17.12
N ILE A 31 14.68 15.84 16.83
CA ILE A 31 13.84 14.76 16.32
C ILE A 31 14.24 14.46 14.87
N ARG A 32 14.76 13.25 14.63
CA ARG A 32 15.27 12.84 13.31
C ARG A 32 15.22 11.33 13.14
N LEU A 33 15.31 10.89 11.89
CA LEU A 33 15.55 9.49 11.58
C LEU A 33 16.97 9.08 12.02
N ASN A 34 17.14 7.84 12.49
CA ASN A 34 18.43 7.34 12.96
C ASN A 34 18.79 6.00 12.32
N LYS A 35 18.46 4.87 12.95
CA LYS A 35 18.79 3.54 12.41
C LYS A 35 17.74 3.15 11.38
N LYS A 36 18.17 2.50 10.30
CA LYS A 36 17.30 1.95 9.25
C LYS A 36 17.61 0.48 9.08
N THR A 37 16.61 -0.38 9.24
CA THR A 37 16.72 -1.81 8.96
C THR A 37 15.96 -2.10 7.67
N LEU A 38 16.68 -2.05 6.55
CA LEU A 38 16.14 -2.24 5.21
C LEU A 38 16.72 -3.53 4.63
N THR A 39 15.88 -4.34 3.96
CA THR A 39 16.34 -5.51 3.20
C THR A 39 16.12 -5.28 1.70
N GLY A 40 16.96 -5.91 0.87
CA GLY A 40 16.89 -5.76 -0.58
C GLY A 40 17.17 -4.32 -1.04
N SER A 41 16.50 -3.90 -2.12
CA SER A 41 16.69 -2.57 -2.74
C SER A 41 15.82 -1.47 -2.14
N ARG A 42 15.17 -1.72 -0.99
CA ARG A 42 14.26 -0.79 -0.32
C ARG A 42 15.00 0.42 0.21
N SER A 43 14.34 1.59 0.19
CA SER A 43 14.98 2.84 0.62
C SER A 43 14.02 3.76 1.38
N ILE A 44 14.60 4.60 2.23
CA ILE A 44 13.90 5.67 2.94
C ILE A 44 14.59 7.00 2.65
N VAL A 45 13.84 7.91 2.03
CA VAL A 45 14.16 9.33 1.89
C VAL A 45 13.71 10.06 3.15
N GLU A 46 14.68 10.56 3.91
CA GLU A 46 14.47 11.22 5.19
C GLU A 46 13.81 12.60 5.07
N PHE A 47 13.12 12.99 6.15
CA PHE A 47 12.65 14.35 6.36
C PHE A 47 13.75 15.20 7.04
N PRO A 48 13.75 16.54 6.88
CA PRO A 48 14.67 17.42 7.59
C PRO A 48 14.48 17.32 9.12
N PRO A 49 15.57 17.20 9.92
CA PRO A 49 15.45 17.12 11.38
C PRO A 49 14.63 18.26 11.99
N VAL A 50 13.74 17.92 12.92
CA VAL A 50 13.00 18.91 13.71
C VAL A 50 13.88 19.33 14.88
N ALA A 51 14.37 20.56 14.84
CA ALA A 51 15.31 21.08 15.82
C ALA A 51 14.71 21.12 17.24
N VAL A 52 13.49 21.66 17.37
CA VAL A 52 12.77 21.84 18.64
C VAL A 52 11.27 21.68 18.38
N LEU A 53 10.59 20.97 19.27
CA LEU A 53 9.13 20.87 19.34
C LEU A 53 8.70 21.21 20.77
N GLY A 54 8.02 22.35 20.95
CA GLY A 54 7.63 22.84 22.27
C GLY A 54 6.47 22.06 22.91
N PRO A 55 6.19 22.25 24.21
CA PRO A 55 5.10 21.58 24.92
C PRO A 55 3.74 21.79 24.24
N GLY A 56 3.02 20.71 23.99
CA GLY A 56 1.71 20.72 23.33
C GLY A 56 1.75 21.03 21.83
N ALA A 57 2.92 21.30 21.24
CA ALA A 57 3.05 21.57 19.81
C ALA A 57 3.01 20.28 18.99
N ALA A 58 2.51 20.39 17.76
CA ALA A 58 2.52 19.34 16.75
C ALA A 58 3.20 19.83 15.46
N THR A 59 3.85 18.91 14.75
CA THR A 59 4.40 19.16 13.42
C THR A 59 4.20 17.94 12.54
N THR A 60 3.97 18.15 11.25
CA THR A 60 3.92 17.07 10.26
C THR A 60 5.23 17.03 9.50
N VAL A 61 5.80 15.83 9.35
CA VAL A 61 6.99 15.59 8.52
C VAL A 61 6.65 14.59 7.41
N LEU A 62 7.33 14.73 6.27
CA LEU A 62 7.11 13.89 5.10
C LEU A 62 8.32 13.00 4.83
N LEU A 63 8.08 11.69 4.85
CA LEU A 63 9.03 10.64 4.49
C LEU A 63 8.70 10.08 3.11
N GLY A 64 9.72 9.73 2.33
CA GLY A 64 9.55 8.93 1.11
C GLY A 64 10.02 7.50 1.35
N VAL A 65 9.19 6.50 1.07
CA VAL A 65 9.57 5.08 1.23
C VAL A 65 9.47 4.36 -0.10
N ASP A 66 10.57 3.72 -0.54
CA ASP A 66 10.54 2.77 -1.66
C ASP A 66 10.48 1.35 -1.12
N PHE A 67 9.35 0.67 -1.32
CA PHE A 67 9.16 -0.73 -0.94
C PHE A 67 9.64 -1.72 -2.01
N THR A 68 9.95 -1.25 -3.22
CA THR A 68 10.42 -2.07 -4.34
C THR A 68 9.61 -3.35 -4.53
N ASP A 69 8.28 -3.23 -4.59
CA ASP A 69 7.29 -4.33 -4.72
C ASP A 69 7.27 -5.37 -3.59
N SER A 70 8.02 -5.14 -2.52
CA SER A 70 7.98 -5.97 -1.32
C SER A 70 6.77 -5.62 -0.47
N ILE A 71 6.14 -6.65 0.09
CA ILE A 71 5.07 -6.53 1.09
C ILE A 71 5.63 -6.49 2.52
N GLN A 72 6.95 -6.63 2.68
CA GLN A 72 7.58 -6.63 4.00
C GLN A 72 7.65 -5.21 4.57
N PRO A 73 7.44 -5.06 5.89
CA PRO A 73 7.55 -3.78 6.54
C PRO A 73 8.96 -3.21 6.47
N VAL A 74 9.01 -1.90 6.57
CA VAL A 74 10.19 -1.06 6.62
C VAL A 74 10.36 -0.61 8.07
N GLU A 75 11.55 -0.79 8.62
CA GLU A 75 11.82 -0.50 10.03
C GLU A 75 12.90 0.56 10.17
N PHE A 76 12.66 1.53 11.05
CA PHE A 76 13.64 2.56 11.38
C PHE A 76 13.40 3.07 12.80
N THR A 77 14.32 3.90 13.30
CA THR A 77 14.16 4.56 14.59
C THR A 77 14.09 6.07 14.44
N LEU A 78 13.27 6.70 15.29
CA LEU A 78 13.28 8.14 15.51
C LEU A 78 14.08 8.43 16.78
N LEU A 79 15.10 9.27 16.67
CA LEU A 79 15.90 9.75 17.78
C LEU A 79 15.47 11.16 18.15
N SER A 80 15.46 11.46 19.46
CA SER A 80 15.21 12.79 20.02
C SER A 80 15.98 12.97 21.33
N SER A 81 15.88 14.14 21.96
CA SER A 81 16.45 14.41 23.27
C SER A 81 15.87 13.57 24.42
N ILE A 82 14.71 12.95 24.22
CA ILE A 82 14.05 12.12 25.24
C ILE A 82 14.26 10.61 25.02
N GLY A 83 14.91 10.21 23.93
CA GLY A 83 15.21 8.81 23.63
C GLY A 83 15.06 8.43 22.17
N GLU A 84 15.16 7.13 21.93
CA GLU A 84 15.04 6.49 20.62
C GLU A 84 13.79 5.59 20.61
N VAL A 85 12.94 5.72 19.58
CA VAL A 85 11.73 4.90 19.41
C VAL A 85 11.76 4.18 18.06
N GLY A 86 11.40 2.90 18.05
CA GLY A 86 11.27 2.11 16.83
C GLY A 86 9.95 2.39 16.11
N VAL A 87 10.02 2.50 14.79
CA VAL A 87 8.88 2.71 13.89
C VAL A 87 8.90 1.63 12.82
N VAL A 88 7.74 1.02 12.60
CA VAL A 88 7.54 -0.06 11.61
C VAL A 88 6.40 0.37 10.67
N ILE A 89 6.65 0.36 9.37
CA ILE A 89 5.67 0.76 8.35
C ILE A 89 5.50 -0.37 7.34
N SER A 90 4.29 -0.91 7.25
CA SER A 90 3.91 -1.88 6.22
C SER A 90 3.29 -1.16 5.02
N PRO A 91 3.62 -1.56 3.78
CA PRO A 91 2.98 -0.98 2.60
C PRO A 91 1.55 -1.53 2.45
N PRO A 92 0.54 -0.67 2.27
CA PRO A 92 -0.74 -1.12 1.73
C PRO A 92 -0.52 -1.71 0.33
N VAL A 93 -1.13 -2.85 0.02
CA VAL A 93 -0.88 -3.54 -1.26
C VAL A 93 -1.26 -2.67 -2.47
N GLY A 94 -2.31 -1.86 -2.34
CA GLY A 94 -2.75 -0.93 -3.38
C GLY A 94 -1.74 0.18 -3.69
N GLU A 95 -0.89 0.55 -2.73
CA GLU A 95 0.17 1.55 -2.91
C GLU A 95 1.42 0.99 -3.61
N LEU A 96 1.53 -0.34 -3.76
CA LEU A 96 2.61 -0.97 -4.52
C LEU A 96 2.33 -0.99 -6.04
N MET A 97 1.14 -0.57 -6.47
CA MET A 97 0.72 -0.66 -7.86
C MET A 97 -0.02 0.58 -8.36
N ARG A 98 -0.03 0.76 -9.68
CA ARG A 98 -0.77 1.82 -10.37
C ARG A 98 -1.82 1.24 -11.29
N SER A 99 -2.99 1.84 -11.32
CA SER A 99 -4.05 1.51 -12.28
C SER A 99 -3.56 1.66 -13.73
N VAL A 100 -3.94 0.72 -14.60
CA VAL A 100 -3.68 0.78 -16.03
C VAL A 100 -4.97 0.53 -16.80
N THR A 101 -5.20 1.35 -17.83
CA THR A 101 -6.31 1.15 -18.76
C THR A 101 -5.87 0.25 -19.91
N MET A 102 -6.72 -0.70 -20.29
CA MET A 102 -6.52 -1.56 -21.46
C MET A 102 -7.87 -1.98 -22.04
N SER A 103 -7.88 -2.45 -23.28
CA SER A 103 -9.09 -2.97 -23.92
C SER A 103 -9.48 -4.33 -23.32
N PRO A 104 -10.76 -4.74 -23.40
CA PRO A 104 -11.21 -6.05 -22.96
C PRO A 104 -10.44 -7.21 -23.61
N GLU A 105 -10.14 -7.10 -24.92
CA GLU A 105 -9.44 -8.14 -25.67
C GLU A 105 -8.01 -8.33 -25.15
N ARG A 106 -7.33 -7.21 -24.83
CA ARG A 106 -6.00 -7.24 -24.23
C ARG A 106 -6.04 -7.81 -22.82
N TRP A 107 -7.05 -7.43 -22.03
CA TRP A 107 -7.22 -7.97 -20.68
C TRP A 107 -7.39 -9.50 -20.72
N ASP A 108 -8.25 -10.01 -21.61
CA ASP A 108 -8.46 -11.44 -21.77
C ASP A 108 -7.20 -12.17 -22.22
N LEU A 109 -6.43 -11.58 -23.15
CA LEU A 109 -5.18 -12.15 -23.62
C LEU A 109 -4.14 -12.27 -22.48
N GLU A 110 -3.95 -11.21 -21.71
CA GLU A 110 -3.00 -11.21 -20.59
C GLU A 110 -3.48 -12.11 -19.44
N HIS A 111 -4.78 -12.13 -19.17
CA HIS A 111 -5.36 -13.01 -18.17
C HIS A 111 -5.13 -14.47 -18.52
N ARG A 112 -5.26 -14.89 -19.79
CA ARG A 112 -4.93 -16.27 -20.20
C ARG A 112 -3.48 -16.65 -19.92
N LYS A 113 -2.54 -15.70 -20.03
CA LYS A 113 -1.12 -15.93 -19.73
C LYS A 113 -0.84 -16.06 -18.23
N LEU A 114 -1.60 -15.33 -17.41
CA LEU A 114 -1.44 -15.25 -15.95
C LEU A 114 -2.41 -16.16 -15.17
N ARG A 115 -3.13 -17.06 -15.85
CA ARG A 115 -3.96 -18.09 -15.20
C ARG A 115 -3.11 -19.28 -14.76
N GLY A 116 -3.62 -20.06 -13.80
CA GLY A 116 -2.94 -21.24 -13.27
C GLY A 116 -2.04 -20.90 -12.09
N MET A 117 -0.72 -20.95 -12.28
CA MET A 117 0.24 -20.83 -11.17
C MET A 117 0.37 -19.43 -10.57
N THR A 118 -0.19 -18.40 -11.21
CA THR A 118 -0.09 -16.99 -10.79
C THR A 118 -1.42 -16.41 -10.30
N GLU A 119 -2.34 -17.27 -9.87
CA GLU A 119 -3.72 -16.91 -9.51
C GLU A 119 -4.01 -17.11 -8.02
N CYS A 120 -4.64 -16.11 -7.39
CA CYS A 120 -5.14 -16.18 -6.02
C CYS A 120 -6.65 -15.90 -5.99
N LYS A 121 -7.43 -16.85 -5.48
CA LYS A 121 -8.90 -16.74 -5.37
C LYS A 121 -9.34 -16.58 -3.93
N LYS A 122 -10.31 -15.71 -3.71
CA LYS A 122 -10.95 -15.49 -2.41
C LYS A 122 -12.46 -15.32 -2.57
N LYS A 123 -13.21 -15.98 -1.68
CA LYS A 123 -14.65 -15.78 -1.55
C LYS A 123 -14.91 -14.53 -0.72
N ALA A 124 -15.96 -13.79 -1.08
CA ALA A 124 -16.38 -12.59 -0.42
C ALA A 124 -17.92 -12.58 -0.26
N PRO A 125 -18.47 -11.88 0.74
CA PRO A 125 -19.91 -11.68 0.86
C PRO A 125 -20.52 -11.07 -0.40
N LYS A 126 -21.82 -11.27 -0.59
CA LYS A 126 -22.56 -10.65 -1.69
C LYS A 126 -22.54 -9.12 -1.54
N LEU A 127 -22.24 -8.42 -2.63
CA LEU A 127 -22.51 -6.97 -2.74
C LEU A 127 -24.03 -6.79 -2.91
N SER A 128 -24.61 -5.74 -2.30
CA SER A 128 -26.06 -5.50 -2.19
C SER A 128 -26.89 -5.81 -3.46
N ASP A 129 -28.16 -6.17 -3.24
CA ASP A 129 -29.06 -6.83 -4.19
C ASP A 129 -29.32 -6.12 -5.54
N ASP A 130 -28.97 -4.84 -5.69
CA ASP A 130 -29.18 -4.07 -6.93
C ASP A 130 -28.11 -4.30 -8.02
N VAL A 131 -27.06 -5.10 -7.75
CA VAL A 131 -26.03 -5.39 -8.74
C VAL A 131 -26.36 -6.68 -9.50
N MET A 132 -26.81 -6.55 -10.76
CA MET A 132 -26.94 -7.68 -11.70
C MET A 132 -25.65 -8.52 -11.71
N MET A 133 -25.79 -9.85 -11.76
CA MET A 133 -24.67 -10.78 -11.94
C MET A 133 -23.73 -10.27 -13.01
N CYS A 134 -22.49 -10.00 -12.63
CA CYS A 134 -21.55 -9.39 -13.54
C CYS A 134 -20.10 -9.71 -13.16
N LEU A 135 -19.24 -9.61 -14.17
CA LEU A 135 -17.80 -9.65 -14.00
C LEU A 135 -17.29 -8.21 -14.07
N ARG A 136 -16.57 -7.79 -13.03
CA ARG A 136 -15.81 -6.54 -13.03
C ARG A 136 -14.34 -6.88 -13.13
N VAL A 137 -13.64 -6.23 -14.05
CA VAL A 137 -12.22 -6.47 -14.29
C VAL A 137 -11.44 -5.19 -14.11
N PHE A 138 -10.27 -5.32 -13.50
CA PHE A 138 -9.34 -4.24 -13.23
C PHE A 138 -7.94 -4.70 -13.63
N ALA A 139 -7.10 -3.73 -13.98
CA ALA A 139 -5.71 -3.96 -14.28
C ALA A 139 -4.84 -2.89 -13.62
N GLY A 140 -3.70 -3.34 -13.12
CA GLY A 140 -2.67 -2.51 -12.54
C GLY A 140 -1.29 -2.98 -12.95
N ARG A 141 -0.28 -2.17 -12.63
CA ARG A 141 1.13 -2.54 -12.73
C ARG A 141 1.83 -2.23 -11.44
N MET A 142 2.71 -3.12 -11.02
CA MET A 142 3.62 -2.86 -9.92
C MET A 142 4.46 -1.61 -10.21
N ILE A 143 4.74 -0.82 -9.17
CA ILE A 143 5.43 0.45 -9.32
C ILE A 143 6.91 0.22 -9.67
N SER A 144 7.57 -0.75 -9.01
CA SER A 144 9.01 -0.98 -9.20
C SER A 144 9.28 -1.86 -10.42
N SER A 145 8.73 -3.07 -10.46
CA SER A 145 9.00 -4.07 -11.52
C SER A 145 8.22 -3.86 -12.80
N GLN A 146 7.16 -3.04 -12.79
CA GLN A 146 6.20 -2.90 -13.88
C GLN A 146 5.44 -4.18 -14.24
N GLU A 147 5.52 -5.21 -13.40
CA GLU A 147 4.76 -6.46 -13.56
C GLU A 147 3.26 -6.20 -13.57
N LEU A 148 2.55 -6.95 -14.41
CA LEU A 148 1.12 -6.80 -14.58
C LEU A 148 0.38 -7.46 -13.40
N VAL A 149 -0.60 -6.75 -12.87
CA VAL A 149 -1.54 -7.25 -11.86
C VAL A 149 -2.93 -7.17 -12.46
N LEU A 150 -3.64 -8.29 -12.53
CA LEU A 150 -5.04 -8.33 -12.94
C LEU A 150 -5.90 -8.66 -11.72
N LEU A 151 -7.06 -8.02 -11.63
CA LEU A 151 -8.04 -8.30 -10.59
C LEU A 151 -9.40 -8.47 -11.25
N SER A 152 -10.12 -9.50 -10.87
CA SER A 152 -11.50 -9.71 -11.28
C SER A 152 -12.39 -9.99 -10.08
N VAL A 153 -13.61 -9.46 -10.15
CA VAL A 153 -14.66 -9.68 -9.16
C VAL A 153 -15.85 -10.22 -9.91
N GLN A 154 -16.18 -11.47 -9.64
CA GLN A 154 -17.38 -12.13 -10.14
C GLN A 154 -18.46 -12.06 -9.06
N ILE A 155 -19.56 -11.37 -9.36
CA ILE A 155 -20.70 -11.24 -8.44
C ILE A 155 -21.68 -12.37 -8.75
N GLY A 156 -21.79 -13.32 -7.82
CA GLY A 156 -22.71 -14.46 -7.89
C GLY A 156 -24.02 -14.20 -7.14
N VAL A 157 -24.85 -15.23 -7.07
CA VAL A 157 -26.18 -15.17 -6.43
C VAL A 157 -26.06 -15.08 -4.91
N GLU A 158 -25.19 -15.90 -4.32
CA GLU A 158 -25.00 -16.02 -2.86
C GLU A 158 -23.68 -15.42 -2.37
N GLU A 159 -22.64 -15.45 -3.21
CA GLU A 159 -21.29 -14.97 -2.86
C GLU A 159 -20.62 -14.29 -4.05
N CYS A 160 -19.64 -13.45 -3.75
CA CYS A 160 -18.71 -12.91 -4.73
C CYS A 160 -17.41 -13.72 -4.75
N THR A 161 -16.79 -13.84 -5.92
CA THR A 161 -15.45 -14.41 -6.06
C THR A 161 -14.49 -13.31 -6.53
N VAL A 162 -13.46 -13.07 -5.73
CA VAL A 162 -12.37 -12.14 -6.04
C VAL A 162 -11.16 -12.97 -6.50
N VAL A 163 -10.59 -12.61 -7.65
CA VAL A 163 -9.42 -13.29 -8.22
C VAL A 163 -8.37 -12.25 -8.57
N ALA A 164 -7.16 -12.41 -8.04
CA ALA A 164 -6.00 -11.61 -8.42
C ALA A 164 -4.97 -12.48 -9.14
N ASN A 165 -4.40 -11.95 -10.23
CA ASN A 165 -3.34 -12.60 -10.99
C ASN A 165 -2.09 -11.71 -11.02
N CYS A 166 -0.96 -12.24 -10.55
CA CYS A 166 0.34 -11.58 -10.57
C CYS A 166 1.45 -12.62 -10.41
N SER A 167 2.60 -12.41 -11.06
CA SER A 167 3.82 -13.21 -10.83
C SER A 167 4.29 -13.13 -9.37
N ASN A 168 4.13 -11.97 -8.74
CA ASN A 168 4.32 -11.81 -7.31
C ASN A 168 3.09 -12.33 -6.54
N MET A 169 3.14 -13.60 -6.16
CA MET A 169 2.04 -14.29 -5.47
C MET A 169 1.71 -13.71 -4.09
N ALA A 170 2.68 -13.10 -3.41
CA ALA A 170 2.44 -12.43 -2.15
C ALA A 170 1.52 -11.22 -2.33
N VAL A 171 1.76 -10.43 -3.38
CA VAL A 171 0.91 -9.31 -3.78
C VAL A 171 -0.47 -9.81 -4.25
N ALA A 172 -0.53 -10.84 -5.10
CA ALA A 172 -1.81 -11.40 -5.56
C ALA A 172 -2.68 -11.87 -4.38
N SER A 173 -2.09 -12.61 -3.44
CA SER A 173 -2.79 -13.10 -2.26
C SER A 173 -3.29 -11.97 -1.37
N LEU A 174 -2.44 -11.00 -1.04
CA LEU A 174 -2.84 -9.86 -0.21
C LEU A 174 -3.91 -9.01 -0.87
N LEU A 175 -3.78 -8.72 -2.17
CA LEU A 175 -4.77 -7.95 -2.91
C LEU A 175 -6.14 -8.64 -2.93
N ALA A 176 -6.18 -9.94 -3.24
CA ALA A 176 -7.43 -10.69 -3.25
C ALA A 176 -8.08 -10.74 -1.86
N ASN A 177 -7.28 -10.92 -0.80
CA ASN A 177 -7.77 -10.90 0.58
C ASN A 177 -8.32 -9.53 0.98
N GLU A 178 -7.59 -8.44 0.71
CA GLU A 178 -7.99 -7.09 1.10
C GLU A 178 -9.29 -6.66 0.40
N VAL A 179 -9.40 -6.94 -0.90
CA VAL A 179 -10.62 -6.67 -1.67
C VAL A 179 -11.78 -7.53 -1.15
N ALA A 180 -11.59 -8.83 -0.94
CA ALA A 180 -12.66 -9.70 -0.42
C ALA A 180 -13.13 -9.25 0.98
N ASN A 181 -12.20 -8.87 1.85
CA ASN A 181 -12.51 -8.36 3.19
C ASN A 181 -13.15 -6.98 3.19
N SER A 182 -13.03 -6.20 2.10
CA SER A 182 -13.72 -4.92 2.01
C SER A 182 -15.23 -5.09 1.82
N PHE A 183 -15.68 -6.25 1.33
CA PHE A 183 -17.10 -6.50 1.05
C PHE A 183 -17.89 -6.82 2.33
N SER A 184 -17.21 -7.20 3.42
CA SER A 184 -17.84 -7.36 4.74
C SER A 184 -17.91 -6.07 5.54
N LYS A 185 -17.23 -5.00 5.10
CA LYS A 185 -17.25 -3.68 5.74
C LYS A 185 -18.36 -2.85 5.11
N THR A 186 -19.59 -3.06 5.54
CA THR A 186 -20.71 -2.17 5.18
C THR A 186 -20.48 -0.82 5.87
N TYR A 187 -20.34 0.25 5.09
CA TYR A 187 -20.36 1.63 5.57
C TYR A 187 -21.79 2.17 5.61
#